data_AF-A0A2D8QWZ9-F1
#
_entry.id   AF-A0A2D8QWZ9-F1
#
_cell.length_a   1.000
_cell.length_b   1.000
_cell.length_c   1.000
_cell.angle_alpha   90.00
_cell.angle_beta   90.00
_cell.angle_gamma   90.00
#
_symmetry.space_group_name_H-M   'P 1'
#
loop_
_entity.id
_entity.type
_entity.pdbx_description
1 polymer ?
#
loop_
_entity_poly.entity_id
_entity_poly.type
_entity_poly.pdbx_seq_one_letter_code
_entity_poly.pdbx_strand_id
1 'polypeptide(L)'
;MIVSFMIGGLSATEAGPKQTVMAKTTPTQKPSLLSAFFGLDDSLPFIANLLCLGAWDKDGIPVVFSHTVNPDSLQTEDFQVLTRGGGVATPLCVTLRPASDVGETRTVLLIGEFGNAVSDPPVIVRIVGDLFSDGAVGRPLNFSGLETVVTPLNAGPALVLAEVIPESIWSQSTPGTDCPRKSKQVVRVTWAGGVRLADGEEPGDTERELYRITLRYPDGSKEDVVPFALGDLGDRDNNHHLCLDSQIPAYAVSFPSGHLVDPNGDFNPDTWVQVVDVSDL
;
A
#
# COMPACT_ATOMS: atom_id res chain seq x y z
N MET A 1 32.07 1.55 -60.80
CA MET A 1 30.91 2.00 -60.00
C MET A 1 30.30 0.78 -59.35
N ILE A 2 30.60 0.55 -58.07
CA ILE A 2 30.04 -0.54 -57.26
C ILE A 2 28.95 0.10 -56.41
N VAL A 3 27.70 -0.34 -56.58
CA VAL A 3 26.57 0.09 -55.75
C VAL A 3 26.44 -0.93 -54.61
N SER A 4 26.76 -0.49 -53.40
CA SER A 4 26.62 -1.30 -52.18
C SER A 4 25.21 -1.11 -51.60
N PHE A 5 24.51 -2.21 -51.43
CA PHE A 5 23.29 -2.31 -50.62
C PHE A 5 23.62 -2.08 -49.13
N MET A 6 22.86 -1.22 -48.46
CA MET A 6 22.79 -1.17 -47.00
C MET A 6 21.34 -1.41 -46.58
N ILE A 7 21.12 -2.57 -45.96
CA ILE A 7 19.88 -2.97 -45.31
C ILE A 7 19.86 -2.27 -43.96
N GLY A 8 18.92 -1.33 -43.75
CA GLY A 8 18.68 -0.70 -42.46
C GLY A 8 17.94 -1.67 -41.54
N GLY A 9 18.62 -2.16 -40.50
CA GLY A 9 18.04 -2.99 -39.45
C GLY A 9 17.13 -2.19 -38.53
N LEU A 10 16.02 -2.83 -38.14
CA LEU A 10 15.13 -2.41 -37.04
C LEU A 10 15.94 -2.16 -35.76
N SER A 11 15.78 -0.99 -35.16
CA SER A 11 16.16 -0.76 -33.77
C SER A 11 14.91 -0.93 -32.91
N ALA A 12 14.92 -1.97 -32.07
CA ALA A 12 13.97 -2.14 -30.99
C ALA A 12 14.23 -1.05 -29.95
N THR A 13 13.18 -0.32 -29.60
CA THR A 13 13.17 0.64 -28.49
C THR A 13 13.43 -0.10 -27.17
N GLU A 14 14.53 0.24 -26.50
CA GLU A 14 14.82 -0.17 -25.12
C GLU A 14 13.69 0.29 -24.19
N ALA A 15 13.01 -0.68 -23.56
CA ALA A 15 12.18 -0.41 -22.40
C ALA A 15 13.09 0.09 -21.26
N GLY A 16 12.73 1.22 -20.64
CA GLY A 16 13.45 1.79 -19.51
C GLY A 16 13.62 0.80 -18.36
N PRO A 17 14.59 1.02 -17.45
CA PRO A 17 14.86 0.10 -16.36
C PRO A 17 13.61 -0.10 -15.49
N LYS A 18 13.17 -1.37 -15.37
CA LYS A 18 12.13 -1.80 -14.44
C LYS A 18 12.54 -1.39 -13.02
N GLN A 19 11.87 -0.38 -12.47
CA GLN A 19 12.13 0.09 -11.12
C GLN A 19 11.51 -0.90 -10.13
N THR A 20 12.33 -1.66 -9.42
CA THR A 20 11.88 -2.52 -8.32
C THR A 20 11.83 -1.71 -7.03
N VAL A 21 10.63 -1.57 -6.45
CA VAL A 21 10.46 -0.99 -5.13
C VAL A 21 10.56 -2.09 -4.08
N MET A 22 11.59 -2.04 -3.25
CA MET A 22 11.67 -2.86 -2.04
C MET A 22 11.11 -2.04 -0.87
N ALA A 23 10.00 -2.46 -0.29
CA ALA A 23 9.58 -1.84 0.97
C ALA A 23 10.50 -2.30 2.11
N LYS A 24 10.76 -1.38 3.05
CA LYS A 24 11.61 -1.64 4.21
C LYS A 24 10.83 -2.40 5.28
N THR A 25 10.46 -3.65 5.03
CA THR A 25 9.83 -4.53 6.02
C THR A 25 10.90 -5.21 6.87
N THR A 26 11.46 -4.50 7.84
CA THR A 26 12.04 -5.15 9.02
C THR A 26 11.00 -5.04 10.12
N PRO A 27 10.31 -6.13 10.52
CA PRO A 27 9.46 -6.10 11.70
C PRO A 27 10.33 -5.73 12.89
N THR A 28 10.03 -4.60 13.50
CA THR A 28 10.65 -4.18 14.73
C THR A 28 9.56 -3.90 15.71
N GLN A 29 9.78 -4.32 16.96
CA GLN A 29 9.03 -3.90 18.15
C GLN A 29 8.97 -2.37 18.36
N LYS A 30 9.57 -1.59 17.45
CA LYS A 30 9.60 -0.14 17.44
C LYS A 30 8.60 0.37 16.40
N PRO A 31 7.85 1.44 16.72
CA PRO A 31 6.95 2.06 15.77
C PRO A 31 7.73 2.66 14.59
N SER A 32 7.16 2.56 13.40
CA SER A 32 7.70 3.15 12.16
C SER A 32 6.57 3.50 11.20
N LEU A 33 6.87 4.43 10.29
CA LEU A 33 6.04 4.70 9.11
C LEU A 33 6.60 3.86 7.96
N LEU A 34 5.77 2.98 7.39
CA LEU A 34 6.15 2.09 6.30
C LEU A 34 6.09 2.80 4.94
N SER A 35 5.14 3.73 4.79
CA SER A 35 4.96 4.52 3.57
C SER A 35 4.21 5.81 3.84
N ALA A 36 4.50 6.84 3.06
CA ALA A 36 3.58 7.93 2.77
C ALA A 36 3.56 8.09 1.25
N PHE A 37 2.40 8.07 0.62
CA PHE A 37 2.28 8.14 -0.83
C PHE A 37 1.39 9.31 -1.23
N PHE A 38 1.88 10.20 -2.10
CA PHE A 38 1.07 11.28 -2.62
C PHE A 38 0.16 10.75 -3.73
N GLY A 39 -0.98 10.17 -3.37
CA GLY A 39 -1.80 9.39 -4.30
C GLY A 39 -2.83 10.20 -5.10
N LEU A 40 -3.10 11.45 -4.72
CA LEU A 40 -4.01 12.37 -5.42
C LEU A 40 -3.52 13.81 -5.23
N ASP A 41 -3.45 14.57 -6.33
CA ASP A 41 -3.10 16.01 -6.40
C ASP A 41 -4.35 16.76 -6.89
N ASP A 42 -5.00 17.54 -6.03
CA ASP A 42 -6.27 18.24 -6.30
C ASP A 42 -7.36 17.36 -6.93
N SER A 43 -7.40 16.06 -6.59
CA SER A 43 -8.15 15.06 -7.37
C SER A 43 -9.03 14.12 -6.54
N LEU A 44 -9.22 14.40 -5.24
CA LEU A 44 -10.21 13.66 -4.46
C LEU A 44 -11.62 13.81 -5.05
N PRO A 45 -12.32 12.70 -5.32
CA PRO A 45 -13.62 12.73 -5.98
C PRO A 45 -14.67 13.39 -5.09
N PHE A 46 -15.74 13.92 -5.68
CA PHE A 46 -16.82 14.57 -4.93
C PHE A 46 -17.39 13.71 -3.77
N ILE A 47 -17.43 12.38 -3.95
CA ILE A 47 -17.87 11.42 -2.94
C ILE A 47 -16.98 11.38 -1.68
N ALA A 48 -15.73 11.86 -1.76
CA ALA A 48 -14.83 11.99 -0.62
C ALA A 48 -15.39 12.92 0.47
N ASN A 49 -16.36 13.80 0.14
CA ASN A 49 -17.09 14.58 1.13
C ASN A 49 -17.85 13.73 2.17
N LEU A 50 -18.10 12.45 1.88
CA LEU A 50 -18.65 11.49 2.85
C LEU A 50 -17.64 11.04 3.91
N LEU A 51 -16.33 11.18 3.63
CA LEU A 51 -15.24 10.92 4.58
C LEU A 51 -14.89 12.18 5.36
N CYS A 52 -14.86 13.32 4.68
CA CYS A 52 -14.44 14.60 5.23
C CYS A 52 -15.12 15.74 4.47
N LEU A 53 -15.91 16.57 5.16
CA LEU A 53 -16.56 17.71 4.52
C LEU A 53 -15.52 18.70 3.99
N GLY A 54 -15.53 18.97 2.69
CA GLY A 54 -14.53 19.82 2.03
C GLY A 54 -13.36 19.05 1.39
N ALA A 55 -13.43 17.72 1.36
CA ALA A 55 -12.42 16.86 0.74
C ALA A 55 -12.46 16.84 -0.79
N TRP A 56 -13.55 17.27 -1.42
CA TRP A 56 -13.59 17.34 -2.89
C TRP A 56 -12.48 18.28 -3.41
N ASP A 57 -11.77 17.83 -4.45
CA ASP A 57 -10.74 18.62 -5.13
C ASP A 57 -9.51 18.87 -4.23
N LYS A 58 -9.31 18.01 -3.22
CA LYS A 58 -8.15 18.03 -2.32
C LYS A 58 -7.16 16.92 -2.64
N ASP A 59 -6.00 17.05 -2.02
CA ASP A 59 -4.96 16.04 -2.02
C ASP A 59 -5.30 14.86 -1.12
N GLY A 60 -4.77 13.70 -1.48
CA GLY A 60 -4.83 12.48 -0.68
C GLY A 60 -3.45 11.87 -0.45
N ILE A 61 -3.05 11.74 0.81
CA ILE A 61 -1.81 11.06 1.20
C ILE A 61 -2.14 9.90 2.17
N PRO A 62 -2.29 8.65 1.68
CA PRO A 62 -2.25 7.48 2.54
C PRO A 62 -0.88 7.32 3.21
N VAL A 63 -0.89 7.18 4.53
CA VAL A 63 0.28 6.91 5.37
C VAL A 63 0.07 5.55 6.03
N VAL A 64 0.98 4.61 5.75
CA VAL A 64 0.91 3.24 6.27
C VAL A 64 1.85 3.10 7.46
N PHE A 65 1.31 2.68 8.59
CA PHE A 65 2.01 2.50 9.86
C PHE A 65 2.42 1.04 10.06
N SER A 66 3.47 0.81 10.86
CA SER A 66 3.88 -0.56 11.20
C SER A 66 2.90 -1.31 12.11
N HIS A 67 2.08 -0.57 12.86
CA HIS A 67 1.06 -1.12 13.76
C HIS A 67 -0.29 -0.46 13.48
N THR A 68 -1.36 -1.15 13.81
CA THR A 68 -2.73 -0.61 13.80
C THR A 68 -2.83 0.59 14.74
N VAL A 69 -3.49 1.65 14.27
CA VAL A 69 -3.59 2.94 14.92
C VAL A 69 -4.82 2.97 15.82
N ASN A 70 -4.68 3.54 17.02
CA ASN A 70 -5.80 3.80 17.90
C ASN A 70 -6.62 4.99 17.36
N PRO A 71 -7.88 4.79 16.92
CA PRO A 71 -8.71 5.87 16.39
C PRO A 71 -8.95 6.99 17.40
N ASP A 72 -8.96 6.70 18.71
CA ASP A 72 -9.20 7.70 19.76
C ASP A 72 -8.02 8.67 19.92
N SER A 73 -6.82 8.28 19.46
CA SER A 73 -5.64 9.14 19.47
C SER A 73 -5.41 9.88 18.16
N LEU A 74 -6.23 9.64 17.13
CA LEU A 74 -5.99 10.15 15.79
C LEU A 74 -6.60 11.54 15.61
N GLN A 75 -5.77 12.57 15.48
CA GLN A 75 -6.16 13.96 15.24
C GLN A 75 -5.41 14.56 14.05
N THR A 76 -5.97 15.61 13.44
CA THR A 76 -5.34 16.33 12.32
C THR A 76 -4.01 16.95 12.72
N GLU A 77 -3.93 17.50 13.94
CA GLU A 77 -2.77 18.21 14.47
C GLU A 77 -1.59 17.26 14.78
N ASP A 78 -1.82 15.95 14.78
CA ASP A 78 -0.74 14.97 14.94
C ASP A 78 0.18 14.93 13.72
N PHE A 79 -0.23 15.50 12.59
CA PHE A 79 0.47 15.39 11.32
C PHE A 79 0.96 16.75 10.80
N GLN A 80 2.12 16.72 10.16
CA GLN A 80 2.60 17.79 9.29
C GLN A 80 3.07 17.22 7.97
N VAL A 81 2.68 17.86 6.88
CA VAL A 81 3.20 17.57 5.54
C VAL A 81 4.09 18.72 5.11
N LEU A 82 5.31 18.41 4.70
CA LEU A 82 6.28 19.40 4.25
C LEU A 82 6.44 19.31 2.73
N THR A 83 6.39 20.47 2.07
CA THR A 83 6.67 20.58 0.63
C THR A 83 8.16 20.79 0.34
N ARG A 84 8.57 20.56 -0.90
CA ARG A 84 9.94 20.80 -1.37
C ARG A 84 10.40 22.25 -1.15
N GLY A 85 9.49 23.22 -1.29
CA GLY A 85 9.69 24.65 -1.09
C GLY A 85 9.72 25.06 0.37
N GLY A 86 9.50 24.13 1.31
CA GLY A 86 9.50 24.38 2.75
C GLY A 86 8.15 24.82 3.32
N GLY A 87 7.07 24.69 2.54
CA GLY A 87 5.71 24.82 3.05
C GLY A 87 5.42 23.74 4.09
N VAL A 88 4.63 24.08 5.11
CA VAL A 88 4.18 23.14 6.13
C VAL A 88 2.65 23.21 6.18
N ALA A 89 2.00 22.06 6.01
CA ALA A 89 0.55 21.94 6.04
C ALA A 89 0.12 20.97 7.15
N THR A 90 -0.97 21.33 7.83
CA THR A 90 -1.74 20.41 8.69
C THR A 90 -2.92 19.90 7.85
N PRO A 91 -3.21 18.58 7.86
CA PRO A 91 -4.35 18.04 7.13
C PRO A 91 -5.68 18.71 7.51
N LEU A 92 -6.56 18.85 6.53
CA LEU A 92 -7.96 19.22 6.76
C LEU A 92 -8.69 18.11 7.53
N CYS A 93 -8.40 16.85 7.18
CA CYS A 93 -8.94 15.67 7.83
C CYS A 93 -7.91 14.54 7.86
N VAL A 94 -8.09 13.65 8.84
CA VAL A 94 -7.41 12.36 8.91
C VAL A 94 -8.45 11.27 9.12
N THR A 95 -8.29 10.12 8.47
CA THR A 95 -9.24 9.01 8.61
C THR A 95 -8.57 7.67 8.39
N LEU A 96 -9.05 6.64 9.10
CA LEU A 96 -8.68 5.24 8.86
C LEU A 96 -9.52 4.61 7.73
N ARG A 97 -10.54 5.30 7.24
CA ARG A 97 -11.39 4.77 6.18
C ARG A 97 -10.74 4.96 4.82
N PRO A 98 -10.93 4.02 3.88
CA PRO A 98 -11.81 2.83 4.00
C PRO A 98 -11.21 1.63 4.75
N ALA A 99 -9.90 1.58 5.02
CA ALA A 99 -9.18 0.50 5.73
C ALA A 99 -9.54 0.39 7.23
N SER A 100 -10.81 0.06 7.50
CA SER A 100 -11.41 0.09 8.84
C SER A 100 -11.85 -1.28 9.35
N ASP A 101 -11.57 -2.34 8.59
CA ASP A 101 -11.80 -3.70 9.05
C ASP A 101 -10.78 -4.11 10.11
N VAL A 102 -11.08 -5.22 10.79
CA VAL A 102 -10.32 -5.65 11.95
C VAL A 102 -8.88 -5.97 11.54
N GLY A 103 -7.94 -5.21 12.09
CA GLY A 103 -6.52 -5.35 11.80
C GLY A 103 -6.02 -4.51 10.61
N GLU A 104 -6.88 -3.75 9.94
CA GLU A 104 -6.52 -2.97 8.73
C GLU A 104 -6.30 -1.48 9.01
N THR A 105 -6.53 -1.06 10.25
CA THR A 105 -6.36 0.32 10.73
C THR A 105 -4.90 0.79 10.79
N ARG A 106 -4.05 0.32 9.88
CA ARG A 106 -2.67 0.75 9.66
C ARG A 106 -2.56 1.89 8.66
N THR A 107 -3.56 2.11 7.81
CA THR A 107 -3.55 3.17 6.81
C THR A 107 -4.33 4.37 7.34
N VAL A 108 -3.64 5.50 7.54
CA VAL A 108 -4.29 6.79 7.78
C VAL A 108 -4.26 7.58 6.47
N LEU A 109 -5.43 7.93 5.95
CA LEU A 109 -5.55 8.86 4.83
C LEU A 109 -5.53 10.30 5.35
N LEU A 110 -4.51 11.06 4.96
CA LEU A 110 -4.46 12.51 5.13
C LEU A 110 -5.16 13.18 3.95
N ILE A 111 -6.06 14.11 4.23
CA ILE A 111 -6.77 14.90 3.22
C ILE A 111 -6.49 16.38 3.47
N GLY A 112 -6.14 17.13 2.43
CA GLY A 112 -5.82 18.55 2.59
C GLY A 112 -5.21 19.20 1.35
N GLU A 113 -4.47 20.27 1.57
CA GLU A 113 -3.68 20.99 0.56
C GLU A 113 -2.21 20.79 0.93
N PHE A 114 -1.51 19.96 0.17
CA PHE A 114 -0.18 19.46 0.50
C PHE A 114 0.87 19.82 -0.56
N GLY A 115 0.50 20.56 -1.60
CA GLY A 115 1.44 21.09 -2.58
C GLY A 115 0.91 20.95 -4.00
N ASN A 116 1.83 20.80 -4.95
CA ASN A 116 1.51 20.45 -6.33
C ASN A 116 2.57 19.50 -6.86
N ALA A 117 2.17 18.41 -7.51
CA ALA A 117 3.08 17.32 -7.90
C ALA A 117 4.29 17.80 -8.73
N VAL A 118 4.11 18.86 -9.53
CA VAL A 118 5.15 19.39 -10.41
C VAL A 118 5.94 20.52 -9.73
N SER A 119 5.24 21.54 -9.28
CA SER A 119 5.87 22.81 -8.89
C SER A 119 6.37 22.82 -7.44
N ASP A 120 5.64 22.23 -6.50
CA ASP A 120 6.02 22.15 -5.09
C ASP A 120 5.43 20.90 -4.39
N PRO A 121 5.93 19.69 -4.68
CA PRO A 121 5.32 18.47 -4.19
C PRO A 121 5.56 18.30 -2.68
N PRO A 122 4.67 17.55 -1.99
CA PRO A 122 4.96 17.05 -0.65
C PRO A 122 6.17 16.10 -0.69
N VAL A 123 7.07 16.24 0.27
CA VAL A 123 8.32 15.47 0.35
C VAL A 123 8.50 14.73 1.67
N ILE A 124 7.89 15.20 2.76
CA ILE A 124 7.97 14.56 4.08
C ILE A 124 6.60 14.60 4.76
N VAL A 125 6.22 13.48 5.38
CA VAL A 125 5.18 13.43 6.41
C VAL A 125 5.85 13.26 7.77
N ARG A 126 5.42 14.04 8.76
CA ARG A 126 5.87 13.96 10.15
C ARG A 126 4.70 13.72 11.09
N ILE A 127 4.95 12.93 12.12
CA ILE A 127 4.08 12.83 13.29
C ILE A 127 4.61 13.76 14.36
N VAL A 128 3.88 14.83 14.65
CA VAL A 128 4.26 15.88 15.61
C VAL A 128 3.47 15.82 16.92
N GLY A 129 2.32 15.12 16.92
CA GLY A 129 1.51 14.89 18.11
C GLY A 129 1.70 13.49 18.70
N ASP A 130 0.88 13.18 19.71
CA ASP A 130 0.89 11.90 20.43
C ASP A 130 -0.11 10.94 19.77
N LEU A 131 0.34 10.28 18.70
CA LEU A 131 -0.43 9.26 17.98
C LEU A 131 -0.04 7.87 18.47
N PHE A 132 -1.01 7.04 18.85
CA PHE A 132 -0.74 5.73 19.44
C PHE A 132 -1.20 4.56 18.56
N SER A 133 -0.50 3.43 18.68
CA SER A 133 -1.05 2.14 18.23
C SER A 133 -2.20 1.70 19.15
N ASP A 134 -3.11 0.88 18.62
CA ASP A 134 -4.29 0.37 19.34
C ASP A 134 -3.97 -0.71 20.40
N GLY A 135 -2.72 -1.19 20.43
CA GLY A 135 -2.29 -2.25 21.35
C GLY A 135 -2.80 -3.64 20.99
N ALA A 136 -3.27 -3.86 19.75
CA ALA A 136 -3.62 -5.19 19.25
C ALA A 136 -2.42 -6.15 19.32
N VAL A 137 -1.21 -5.60 19.17
CA VAL A 137 0.05 -6.30 19.39
C VAL A 137 0.86 -5.57 20.47
N GLY A 138 1.07 -6.25 21.60
CA GLY A 138 1.88 -5.72 22.70
C GLY A 138 1.25 -4.52 23.42
N ARG A 139 2.10 -3.61 23.91
CA ARG A 139 1.67 -2.37 24.57
C ARG A 139 1.48 -1.27 23.51
N PRO A 140 0.56 -0.30 23.73
CA PRO A 140 0.48 0.88 22.88
C PRO A 140 1.85 1.55 22.69
N LEU A 141 2.18 1.84 21.43
CA LEU A 141 3.40 2.51 20.99
C LEU A 141 3.04 3.91 20.51
N ASN A 142 3.87 4.91 20.81
CA ASN A 142 3.68 6.27 20.33
C ASN A 142 4.51 6.50 19.06
N PHE A 143 3.89 7.04 18.02
CA PHE A 143 4.51 7.38 16.73
C PHE A 143 5.09 8.80 16.70
N SER A 144 4.95 9.59 17.77
CA SER A 144 5.46 10.96 17.85
C SER A 144 6.95 11.06 17.50
N GLY A 145 7.30 12.07 16.68
CA GLY A 145 8.65 12.35 16.23
C GLY A 145 9.12 11.48 15.05
N LEU A 146 8.29 10.55 14.56
CA LEU A 146 8.60 9.81 13.33
C LEU A 146 8.34 10.66 12.09
N GLU A 147 9.14 10.42 11.06
CA GLU A 147 8.96 11.01 9.74
C GLU A 147 9.26 9.99 8.64
N THR A 148 8.67 10.21 7.47
CA THR A 148 8.97 9.41 6.27
C THR A 148 8.94 10.28 5.03
N VAL A 149 9.69 9.85 4.02
CA VAL A 149 9.70 10.48 2.70
C VAL A 149 8.39 10.14 1.98
N VAL A 150 7.82 11.15 1.34
CA VAL A 150 6.63 10.98 0.52
C VAL A 150 7.03 10.43 -0.85
N THR A 151 6.44 9.30 -1.21
CA THR A 151 6.52 8.73 -2.56
C THR A 151 5.76 9.66 -3.52
N PRO A 152 6.39 10.14 -4.62
CA PRO A 152 5.75 11.04 -5.57
C PRO A 152 4.55 10.41 -6.28
N LEU A 153 3.59 11.25 -6.70
CA LEU A 153 2.37 10.87 -7.41
C LEU A 153 2.61 9.88 -8.55
N ASN A 154 3.47 10.26 -9.50
CA ASN A 154 3.74 9.46 -10.70
C ASN A 154 4.55 8.16 -10.47
N ALA A 155 4.88 7.82 -9.23
CA ALA A 155 5.54 6.55 -8.91
C ALA A 155 4.57 5.37 -8.92
N GLY A 156 3.27 5.63 -8.76
CA GLY A 156 2.22 4.63 -8.64
C GLY A 156 2.26 3.85 -7.32
N PRO A 157 1.26 2.99 -7.08
CA PRO A 157 1.12 2.26 -5.83
C PRO A 157 2.04 1.04 -5.79
N ALA A 158 2.81 0.86 -4.71
CA ALA A 158 3.66 -0.31 -4.49
C ALA A 158 3.20 -1.11 -3.26
N LEU A 159 3.56 -2.39 -3.17
CA LEU A 159 3.39 -3.16 -1.93
C LEU A 159 4.29 -2.57 -0.84
N VAL A 160 3.75 -2.37 0.35
CA VAL A 160 4.48 -1.77 1.49
C VAL A 160 4.49 -2.66 2.73
N LEU A 161 3.54 -3.60 2.82
CA LEU A 161 3.44 -4.57 3.91
C LEU A 161 2.84 -5.88 3.37
N ALA A 162 3.30 -6.99 3.93
CA ALA A 162 2.63 -8.28 3.81
C ALA A 162 2.69 -8.99 5.15
N GLU A 163 1.57 -9.55 5.59
CA GLU A 163 1.48 -10.19 6.89
C GLU A 163 0.58 -11.42 6.86
N VAL A 164 0.98 -12.48 7.57
CA VAL A 164 0.10 -13.62 7.80
C VAL A 164 -0.94 -13.22 8.83
N ILE A 165 -2.21 -13.30 8.47
CA ILE A 165 -3.31 -12.97 9.39
C ILE A 165 -3.94 -14.24 9.99
N PRO A 166 -4.29 -14.23 11.29
CA PRO A 166 -4.84 -15.41 11.95
C PRO A 166 -6.27 -15.70 11.47
N GLU A 167 -6.69 -16.98 11.58
CA GLU A 167 -8.05 -17.42 11.20
C GLU A 167 -9.16 -16.65 11.91
N SER A 168 -8.93 -16.24 13.16
CA SER A 168 -9.88 -15.40 13.90
C SER A 168 -10.14 -14.03 13.25
N ILE A 169 -9.27 -13.57 12.34
CA ILE A 169 -9.42 -12.30 11.61
C ILE A 169 -10.03 -12.57 10.23
N TRP A 170 -9.41 -13.40 9.40
CA TRP A 170 -9.89 -13.60 8.02
C TRP A 170 -11.19 -14.40 7.90
N SER A 171 -11.65 -15.06 8.98
CA SER A 171 -12.96 -15.72 9.01
C SER A 171 -14.12 -14.81 9.43
N GLN A 172 -13.83 -13.54 9.79
CA GLN A 172 -14.86 -12.53 10.04
C GLN A 172 -15.38 -12.00 8.72
N SER A 173 -16.69 -11.76 8.64
CA SER A 173 -17.28 -11.12 7.46
C SER A 173 -16.86 -9.65 7.44
N THR A 174 -16.20 -9.24 6.36
CA THR A 174 -15.87 -7.85 6.05
C THR A 174 -16.79 -7.32 4.95
N PRO A 175 -16.80 -6.00 4.66
CA PRO A 175 -17.50 -5.44 3.50
C PRO A 175 -16.94 -5.96 2.17
N GLY A 176 -15.66 -6.37 2.12
CA GLY A 176 -15.02 -6.97 0.97
C GLY A 176 -15.35 -8.47 0.78
N THR A 177 -14.79 -9.07 -0.26
CA THR A 177 -14.95 -10.52 -0.51
C THR A 177 -14.11 -11.38 0.44
N ASP A 178 -14.67 -12.43 1.01
CA ASP A 178 -13.91 -13.33 1.90
C ASP A 178 -12.98 -14.30 1.15
N CYS A 179 -11.86 -14.66 1.78
CA CYS A 179 -11.11 -15.85 1.38
C CYS A 179 -11.97 -17.13 1.53
N PRO A 180 -11.94 -18.08 0.57
CA PRO A 180 -12.73 -19.30 0.68
C PRO A 180 -12.38 -20.14 1.92
N ARG A 181 -13.37 -20.78 2.55
CA ARG A 181 -13.21 -21.59 3.78
C ARG A 181 -12.15 -22.71 3.73
N LYS A 182 -11.69 -23.09 2.52
CA LYS A 182 -10.63 -24.08 2.32
C LYS A 182 -9.21 -23.50 2.49
N SER A 183 -9.08 -22.18 2.67
CA SER A 183 -7.80 -21.52 2.96
C SER A 183 -7.17 -22.10 4.20
N LYS A 184 -5.87 -22.40 4.13
CA LYS A 184 -5.07 -22.86 5.28
C LYS A 184 -4.17 -21.77 5.83
N GLN A 185 -3.94 -20.72 5.05
CA GLN A 185 -3.15 -19.53 5.39
C GLN A 185 -3.67 -18.39 4.52
N VAL A 186 -3.71 -17.17 5.09
CA VAL A 186 -4.04 -15.95 4.35
C VAL A 186 -2.93 -14.95 4.61
N VAL A 187 -2.37 -14.41 3.52
CA VAL A 187 -1.42 -13.30 3.59
C VAL A 187 -2.18 -12.04 3.20
N ARG A 188 -2.34 -11.10 4.12
CA ARG A 188 -2.82 -9.76 3.80
C ARG A 188 -1.66 -8.97 3.23
N VAL A 189 -1.86 -8.33 2.09
CA VAL A 189 -0.92 -7.37 1.53
C VAL A 189 -1.52 -5.98 1.60
N THR A 190 -0.70 -4.99 1.90
CA THR A 190 -1.10 -3.58 1.90
C THR A 190 -0.30 -2.84 0.83
N TRP A 191 -1.03 -2.16 -0.05
CA TRP A 191 -0.50 -1.26 -1.07
C TRP A 191 -0.30 0.14 -0.49
N ALA A 192 0.63 0.92 -1.05
CA ALA A 192 0.94 2.27 -0.58
C ALA A 192 -0.25 3.25 -0.70
N GLY A 193 -1.20 2.94 -1.59
CA GLY A 193 -2.49 3.61 -1.74
C GLY A 193 -3.51 2.62 -2.31
N GLY A 194 -4.75 3.07 -2.50
CA GLY A 194 -5.80 2.22 -3.10
C GLY A 194 -5.38 1.72 -4.49
N VAL A 195 -5.84 0.53 -4.87
CA VAL A 195 -5.50 -0.07 -6.17
C VAL A 195 -6.75 -0.60 -6.87
N ARG A 196 -6.75 -0.52 -8.20
CA ARG A 196 -7.80 -1.07 -9.06
C ARG A 196 -7.25 -1.37 -10.45
N LEU A 197 -8.07 -1.96 -11.32
CA LEU A 197 -7.79 -2.03 -12.74
C LEU A 197 -7.91 -0.66 -13.42
N ALA A 198 -7.20 -0.49 -14.52
CA ALA A 198 -7.19 0.77 -15.28
C ALA A 198 -8.59 1.19 -15.77
N ASP A 199 -9.48 0.21 -16.01
CA ASP A 199 -10.87 0.44 -16.41
C ASP A 199 -11.81 0.79 -15.25
N GLY A 200 -11.35 0.72 -13.99
CA GLY A 200 -12.15 1.02 -12.81
C GLY A 200 -12.61 -0.18 -12.03
N GLU A 201 -12.47 -1.39 -12.59
CA GLU A 201 -12.94 -2.62 -11.95
C GLU A 201 -11.97 -3.15 -10.89
N GLU A 202 -12.48 -4.03 -10.04
CA GLU A 202 -11.67 -4.77 -9.06
C GLU A 202 -10.78 -5.82 -9.75
N PRO A 203 -9.58 -6.12 -9.21
CA PRO A 203 -8.72 -7.19 -9.72
C PRO A 203 -9.43 -8.54 -9.79
N GLY A 204 -9.24 -9.25 -10.90
CA GLY A 204 -9.88 -10.54 -11.14
C GLY A 204 -8.91 -11.72 -11.05
N ASP A 205 -9.34 -12.84 -11.64
CA ASP A 205 -8.53 -14.07 -11.69
C ASP A 205 -7.23 -13.88 -12.48
N THR A 206 -7.25 -13.02 -13.50
CA THR A 206 -6.07 -12.66 -14.29
C THR A 206 -5.02 -11.96 -13.44
N GLU A 207 -5.41 -11.00 -12.59
CA GLU A 207 -4.48 -10.30 -11.70
C GLU A 207 -4.06 -11.14 -10.50
N ARG A 208 -4.95 -12.01 -10.00
CA ARG A 208 -4.60 -13.03 -9.00
C ARG A 208 -3.39 -13.85 -9.46
N GLU A 209 -3.39 -14.27 -10.73
CA GLU A 209 -2.30 -15.06 -11.32
C GLU A 209 -0.98 -14.29 -11.49
N LEU A 210 -0.93 -12.99 -11.20
CA LEU A 210 0.28 -12.18 -11.21
C LEU A 210 0.98 -12.13 -9.85
N TYR A 211 0.25 -12.35 -8.76
CA TYR A 211 0.86 -12.47 -7.44
C TYR A 211 1.81 -13.67 -7.38
N ARG A 212 2.98 -13.47 -6.79
CA ARG A 212 3.91 -14.56 -6.43
C ARG A 212 4.15 -14.51 -4.93
N ILE A 213 3.89 -15.63 -4.26
CA ILE A 213 4.13 -15.80 -2.83
C ILE A 213 5.28 -16.79 -2.69
N THR A 214 6.42 -16.33 -2.19
CA THR A 214 7.54 -17.21 -1.88
C THR A 214 7.26 -17.90 -0.56
N LEU A 215 7.15 -19.22 -0.58
CA LEU A 215 7.11 -20.09 0.60
C LEU A 215 8.53 -20.45 1.03
N ARG A 216 8.76 -20.61 2.33
CA ARG A 216 10.06 -21.06 2.87
C ARG A 216 9.90 -22.33 3.70
N TYR A 217 10.54 -23.40 3.23
CA TYR A 217 10.55 -24.71 3.87
C TYR A 217 11.50 -24.75 5.08
N PRO A 218 11.33 -25.72 6.00
CA PRO A 218 12.22 -25.89 7.16
C PRO A 218 13.68 -26.16 6.80
N ASP A 219 13.94 -26.76 5.63
CA ASP A 219 15.29 -27.02 5.11
C ASP A 219 15.93 -25.77 4.45
N GLY A 220 15.23 -24.64 4.45
CA GLY A 220 15.66 -23.38 3.86
C GLY A 220 15.39 -23.25 2.36
N SER A 221 14.87 -24.29 1.70
CA SER A 221 14.45 -24.20 0.30
C SER A 221 13.25 -23.25 0.15
N LYS A 222 13.11 -22.68 -1.05
CA LYS A 222 12.06 -21.71 -1.38
C LYS A 222 11.31 -22.15 -2.63
N GLU A 223 10.01 -21.88 -2.63
CA GLU A 223 9.12 -22.16 -3.77
C GLU A 223 8.17 -20.98 -3.95
N ASP A 224 7.98 -20.53 -5.18
CA ASP A 224 6.98 -19.52 -5.49
C ASP A 224 5.66 -20.18 -5.86
N VAL A 225 4.58 -19.74 -5.21
CA VAL A 225 3.22 -20.18 -5.49
C VAL A 225 2.32 -19.00 -5.87
N VAL A 226 1.18 -19.30 -6.46
CA VAL A 226 0.12 -18.33 -6.77
C VAL A 226 -1.01 -18.52 -5.76
N PRO A 227 -1.59 -17.46 -5.18
CA PRO A 227 -2.77 -17.62 -4.35
C PRO A 227 -3.92 -18.20 -5.17
N PHE A 228 -4.68 -19.14 -4.59
CA PHE A 228 -5.78 -19.77 -5.32
C PHE A 228 -7.04 -18.89 -5.39
N ALA A 229 -7.11 -17.85 -4.56
CA ALA A 229 -8.16 -16.84 -4.55
C ALA A 229 -7.61 -15.50 -4.03
N LEU A 230 -8.28 -14.42 -4.41
CA LEU A 230 -8.17 -13.12 -3.74
C LEU A 230 -9.40 -12.93 -2.85
N GLY A 231 -9.19 -12.30 -1.69
CA GLY A 231 -10.23 -11.68 -0.88
C GLY A 231 -9.93 -10.20 -0.68
N ASP A 232 -10.74 -9.52 0.13
CA ASP A 232 -10.66 -8.06 0.36
C ASP A 232 -10.93 -7.22 -0.88
N LEU A 233 -11.80 -7.70 -1.76
CA LEU A 233 -12.19 -6.96 -2.96
C LEU A 233 -13.50 -6.21 -2.71
N GLY A 234 -13.60 -4.97 -3.19
CA GLY A 234 -14.85 -4.20 -3.24
C GLY A 234 -15.18 -3.35 -2.01
N ASP A 235 -14.32 -3.32 -0.99
CA ASP A 235 -14.39 -2.39 0.15
C ASP A 235 -13.69 -1.04 -0.10
N ARG A 236 -12.93 -0.96 -1.21
CA ARG A 236 -12.26 0.23 -1.77
C ARG A 236 -11.04 0.68 -0.99
N ASP A 237 -10.44 -0.20 -0.21
CA ASP A 237 -9.23 0.12 0.53
C ASP A 237 -7.94 -0.22 -0.22
N ASN A 238 -6.83 -0.34 0.51
CA ASN A 238 -5.52 -0.62 -0.03
C ASN A 238 -5.01 -2.02 0.35
N ASN A 239 -5.88 -2.92 0.78
CA ASN A 239 -5.55 -4.28 1.15
C ASN A 239 -6.02 -5.29 0.10
N HIS A 240 -5.33 -6.43 0.01
CA HIS A 240 -5.87 -7.64 -0.61
C HIS A 240 -5.53 -8.83 0.28
N HIS A 241 -6.42 -9.83 0.29
CA HIS A 241 -6.17 -11.11 0.95
C HIS A 241 -5.73 -12.17 -0.06
N LEU A 242 -4.51 -12.70 0.12
CA LEU A 242 -3.95 -13.76 -0.72
C LEU A 242 -4.20 -15.12 -0.07
N CYS A 243 -5.15 -15.88 -0.62
CA CYS A 243 -5.60 -17.14 -0.04
C CYS A 243 -4.73 -18.33 -0.48
N LEU A 244 -4.15 -19.07 0.47
CA LEU A 244 -3.25 -20.20 0.24
C LEU A 244 -3.86 -21.52 0.75
N ASP A 245 -3.66 -22.61 0.02
CA ASP A 245 -4.06 -23.97 0.41
C ASP A 245 -2.93 -24.76 1.10
N SER A 246 -1.85 -24.04 1.45
CA SER A 246 -0.64 -24.54 2.11
C SER A 246 -0.46 -23.93 3.50
N GLN A 247 0.10 -24.72 4.41
CA GLN A 247 0.52 -24.28 5.75
C GLN A 247 2.02 -23.95 5.81
N ILE A 248 2.76 -24.10 4.70
CA ILE A 248 4.17 -23.72 4.66
C ILE A 248 4.25 -22.19 4.82
N PRO A 249 5.10 -21.66 5.71
CA PRO A 249 5.15 -20.23 5.97
C PRO A 249 5.46 -19.41 4.71
N ALA A 250 4.61 -18.42 4.45
CA ALA A 250 4.91 -17.39 3.46
C ALA A 250 6.09 -16.53 3.94
N TYR A 251 6.99 -16.21 3.02
CA TYR A 251 8.24 -15.50 3.29
C TYR A 251 8.29 -14.14 2.57
N ALA A 252 7.79 -14.06 1.36
CA ALA A 252 7.74 -12.82 0.59
C ALA A 252 6.54 -12.83 -0.36
N VAL A 253 6.09 -11.64 -0.75
CA VAL A 253 5.12 -11.45 -1.82
C VAL A 253 5.71 -10.50 -2.85
N SER A 254 5.48 -10.79 -4.13
CA SER A 254 5.78 -9.87 -5.23
C SER A 254 4.62 -9.75 -6.21
N PHE A 255 4.61 -8.63 -6.91
CA PHE A 255 3.65 -8.31 -7.96
C PHE A 255 4.35 -7.52 -9.08
N PRO A 256 4.13 -7.87 -10.37
CA PRO A 256 4.81 -7.25 -11.49
C PRO A 256 4.27 -5.84 -11.80
N SER A 257 5.10 -5.00 -12.44
CA SER A 257 4.71 -3.66 -12.88
C SER A 257 3.58 -3.64 -13.92
N GLY A 258 2.78 -2.58 -13.92
CA GLY A 258 1.95 -2.21 -15.07
C GLY A 258 0.55 -2.84 -15.12
N HIS A 259 0.02 -3.31 -13.99
CA HIS A 259 -1.26 -4.04 -13.97
C HIS A 259 -2.34 -3.40 -13.10
N LEU A 260 -1.97 -2.82 -11.97
CA LEU A 260 -2.86 -2.08 -11.08
C LEU A 260 -2.54 -0.59 -11.16
N VAL A 261 -3.55 0.24 -11.02
CA VAL A 261 -3.42 1.70 -10.94
C VAL A 261 -3.89 2.20 -9.60
N ASP A 262 -3.32 3.32 -9.16
CA ASP A 262 -3.87 4.09 -8.03
C ASP A 262 -5.12 4.91 -8.46
N PRO A 263 -5.75 5.66 -7.54
CA PRO A 263 -6.86 6.53 -7.90
C PRO A 263 -6.53 7.63 -8.93
N ASN A 264 -5.25 8.05 -9.04
CA ASN A 264 -4.78 9.01 -10.04
C ASN A 264 -4.58 8.39 -11.43
N GLY A 265 -4.52 7.07 -11.52
CA GLY A 265 -4.32 6.33 -12.77
C GLY A 265 -2.86 5.96 -13.05
N ASP A 266 -1.97 6.12 -12.07
CA ASP A 266 -0.55 5.75 -12.19
C ASP A 266 -0.37 4.25 -11.94
N PHE A 267 0.29 3.58 -12.88
CA PHE A 267 0.53 2.14 -12.79
C PHE A 267 1.54 1.79 -11.70
N ASN A 268 1.29 0.66 -11.04
CA ASN A 268 2.20 0.10 -10.06
C ASN A 268 3.58 -0.23 -10.67
N PRO A 269 4.69 -0.03 -9.94
CA PRO A 269 6.00 -0.54 -10.32
C PRO A 269 6.13 -2.03 -10.00
N ASP A 270 7.26 -2.65 -10.38
CA ASP A 270 7.60 -3.98 -9.91
C ASP A 270 7.85 -3.87 -8.40
N THR A 271 7.17 -4.70 -7.62
CA THR A 271 7.16 -4.53 -6.16
C THR A 271 7.25 -5.86 -5.44
N TRP A 272 7.95 -5.85 -4.32
CA TRP A 272 7.98 -6.99 -3.41
C TRP A 272 8.17 -6.54 -1.96
N VAL A 273 7.67 -7.37 -1.05
CA VAL A 273 7.76 -7.16 0.39
C VAL A 273 8.03 -8.48 1.09
N GLN A 274 8.75 -8.42 2.20
CA GLN A 274 8.92 -9.58 3.06
C GLN A 274 7.64 -9.76 3.88
N VAL A 275 7.18 -11.00 4.03
CA VAL A 275 6.05 -11.33 4.89
C VAL A 275 6.52 -11.28 6.33
N VAL A 276 5.78 -10.56 7.17
CA VAL A 276 5.96 -10.53 8.63
C VAL A 276 4.90 -11.40 9.29
N ASP A 277 5.29 -12.10 10.36
CA ASP A 277 4.29 -12.70 11.24
C ASP A 277 3.78 -11.59 12.18
N VAL A 278 2.47 -11.46 12.34
CA VAL A 278 1.89 -10.49 13.28
C VAL A 278 2.33 -10.81 14.72
N SER A 279 2.69 -12.06 15.03
CA SER A 279 3.30 -12.40 16.33
C SER A 279 4.71 -11.86 16.53
N ASP A 280 5.39 -11.43 15.46
CA ASP A 280 6.74 -10.88 15.49
C ASP A 280 6.76 -9.34 15.64
N LEU A 281 5.58 -8.69 15.70
CA LEU A 281 5.40 -7.25 15.91
C LEU A 281 5.43 -6.87 17.41
#